data_AF-A0A6G7C0G4-F1
#
_entry.id   AF-A0A6G7C0G4-F1
#
_cell.length_a   1.000
_cell.length_b   1.000
_cell.length_c   1.000
_cell.angle_alpha   90.00
_cell.angle_beta   90.00
_cell.angle_gamma   90.00
#
_symmetry.space_group_name_H-M   'P 1'
#
loop_
_entity.id
_entity.type
_entity.pdbx_description
1 polymer ?
#
loop_
_entity_poly.entity_id
_entity_poly.type
_entity_poly.pdbx_seq_one_letter_code
_entity_poly.pdbx_strand_id
1 'polypeptide(L)'
;MTVKHVVYKGSIYKLDIPRGYQFTGFEAGVENENIYLYPDSSHIYITDFKHTPNANNIKALGDSIFQLRFQNEDLLKEVNRSIGIEVAKVLPDTFELLGVDKEGKYWKDVNIGKTAVGYSKVPEGKVPIYERVLSSFRRY
;
A
#
# COMPACT_ATOMS: atom_id res chain seq x y z
N MET A 1 0.01 11.98 16.16
CA MET A 1 1.26 12.76 16.13
C MET A 1 1.68 12.79 14.67
N THR A 2 2.14 13.91 14.11
CA THR A 2 2.65 13.89 12.73
C THR A 2 3.99 13.18 12.72
N VAL A 3 4.09 12.04 12.05
CA VAL A 3 5.35 11.31 11.89
C VAL A 3 5.80 11.46 10.44
N LYS A 4 7.06 11.86 10.26
CA LYS A 4 7.67 12.06 8.93
C LYS A 4 8.43 10.80 8.56
N HIS A 5 8.16 10.22 7.39
CA HIS A 5 8.85 9.02 6.95
C HIS A 5 9.35 9.14 5.52
N VAL A 6 10.61 8.78 5.33
CA VAL A 6 11.23 8.61 4.02
C VAL A 6 10.85 7.22 3.54
N VAL A 7 10.35 7.10 2.32
CA VAL A 7 9.88 5.81 1.80
C VAL A 7 10.66 5.41 0.55
N TYR A 8 10.85 6.28 -0.44
CA TYR A 8 11.44 5.85 -1.72
C TYR A 8 12.31 6.91 -2.39
N LYS A 9 13.55 6.56 -2.77
CA LYS A 9 14.46 7.38 -3.61
C LYS A 9 14.55 8.87 -3.21
N GLY A 10 14.54 9.16 -1.90
CA GLY A 10 14.56 10.54 -1.39
C GLY A 10 13.22 11.28 -1.43
N SER A 11 12.13 10.65 -1.89
CA SER A 11 10.77 11.15 -1.70
C SER A 11 10.35 10.97 -0.25
N ILE A 12 10.03 12.10 0.38
CA ILE A 12 9.60 12.16 1.76
C ILE A 12 8.08 12.22 1.77
N TYR A 13 7.46 11.31 2.52
CA TYR A 13 6.02 11.32 2.73
C TYR A 13 5.69 11.58 4.21
N LYS A 14 4.49 12.08 4.46
CA LYS A 14 3.99 12.35 5.81
C LYS A 14 2.72 11.56 6.07
N LEU A 15 2.63 11.04 7.29
CA LEU A 15 1.46 10.38 7.84
C LEU A 15 1.23 10.83 9.28
N ASP A 16 -0.02 11.11 9.63
CA ASP A 16 -0.43 11.47 10.98
C ASP A 16 -0.78 10.22 11.78
N ILE A 17 0.24 9.49 12.23
CA ILE A 17 0.11 8.17 12.85
C ILE A 17 -0.28 8.29 14.35
N PRO A 18 -1.25 7.48 14.85
CA PRO A 18 -1.56 7.37 16.27
C PRO A 18 -0.34 6.95 17.11
N ARG A 19 -0.34 7.27 18.40
CA ARG A 19 0.71 6.79 19.32
C ARG A 19 0.46 5.33 19.71
N GLY A 20 1.48 4.67 20.23
CA GLY A 20 1.38 3.31 20.78
C GLY A 20 1.74 2.19 19.80
N TYR A 21 2.38 2.52 18.69
CA TYR A 21 2.96 1.54 17.78
C TYR A 21 4.39 1.15 18.18
N GLN A 22 4.80 -0.04 17.77
CA GLN A 22 6.20 -0.42 17.57
C GLN A 22 6.55 -0.22 16.08
N PHE A 23 7.69 0.41 15.82
CA PHE A 23 8.14 0.69 14.45
C PHE A 23 9.12 -0.37 13.97
N THR A 24 8.92 -0.83 12.74
CA THR A 24 9.85 -1.70 12.04
C THR A 24 10.10 -1.15 10.63
N GLY A 25 11.36 -0.96 10.29
CA GLY A 25 11.80 -0.60 8.94
C GLY A 25 12.56 -1.76 8.30
N PHE A 26 12.29 -2.04 7.04
CA PHE A 26 13.01 -3.01 6.21
C PHE A 26 13.57 -2.32 4.98
N GLU A 27 14.80 -2.65 4.62
CA GLU A 27 15.45 -2.15 3.41
C GLU A 27 16.00 -3.35 2.63
N ALA A 28 15.67 -3.43 1.34
CA ALA A 28 16.19 -4.46 0.43
C ALA A 28 16.65 -3.79 -0.86
N GLY A 29 17.97 -3.55 -0.97
CA GLY A 29 18.55 -2.85 -2.11
C GLY A 29 18.12 -1.38 -2.15
N VAL A 30 17.16 -1.04 -3.02
CA VAL A 30 16.58 0.31 -3.12
C VAL A 30 15.13 0.39 -2.65
N GLU A 31 14.55 -0.74 -2.26
CA GLU A 31 13.19 -0.85 -1.75
C GLU A 31 13.20 -0.67 -0.23
N ASN A 32 12.22 0.05 0.32
CA ASN A 32 12.02 0.29 1.73
C ASN A 32 10.56 0.04 2.12
N GLU A 33 10.39 -0.53 3.31
CA GLU A 33 9.09 -0.77 3.93
C GLU A 33 9.13 -0.29 5.38
N ASN A 34 8.17 0.55 5.73
CA ASN A 34 7.98 1.04 7.08
C ASN A 34 6.65 0.50 7.62
N ILE A 35 6.68 -0.14 8.78
CA ILE A 35 5.51 -0.74 9.45
C ILE A 35 5.35 -0.17 10.86
N TYR A 36 4.11 0.17 11.22
CA TYR A 36 3.69 0.66 12.54
C TYR A 36 2.74 -0.34 13.16
N LEU A 37 3.28 -1.23 13.98
CA LEU A 37 2.55 -2.37 14.56
C LEU A 37 1.95 -2.00 15.92
N TYR A 38 0.65 -2.24 16.09
CA TYR A 38 -0.06 -2.02 17.35
C TYR A 38 -0.22 -3.32 18.16
N PRO A 39 -0.49 -3.23 19.47
CA PRO A 39 -0.62 -4.41 20.34
C PRO A 39 -1.71 -5.41 19.93
N ASP A 40 -2.73 -4.96 19.21
CA ASP A 40 -3.80 -5.82 18.66
C ASP A 40 -3.44 -6.43 17.30
N SER A 41 -2.17 -6.41 16.91
CA SER A 41 -1.61 -6.88 15.63
C SER A 41 -2.06 -6.11 14.38
N SER A 42 -2.92 -5.10 14.54
CA SER A 42 -3.21 -4.17 13.45
C SER A 42 -1.96 -3.35 13.13
N HIS A 43 -1.82 -2.94 11.88
CA HIS A 43 -0.69 -2.13 11.49
C HIS A 43 -1.00 -1.20 10.33
N ILE A 44 -0.22 -0.12 10.25
CA ILE A 44 -0.12 0.75 9.09
C ILE A 44 1.20 0.41 8.41
N TYR A 45 1.25 0.47 7.09
CA TYR A 45 2.48 0.34 6.34
C TYR A 45 2.58 1.39 5.24
N ILE A 46 3.81 1.65 4.85
CA ILE A 46 4.15 2.41 3.66
C ILE A 46 5.40 1.79 3.03
N THR A 47 5.31 1.44 1.76
CA THR A 47 6.28 0.55 1.11
C THR A 47 6.40 0.86 -0.38
N ASP A 48 7.57 0.66 -0.95
CA ASP A 48 7.79 0.63 -2.40
C ASP A 48 8.08 -0.81 -2.91
N PHE A 49 8.02 -1.79 -2.01
CA PHE A 49 8.17 -3.19 -2.38
C PHE A 49 7.07 -3.60 -3.33
N LYS A 50 7.44 -4.45 -4.29
CA LYS A 50 6.48 -4.99 -5.26
C LYS A 50 5.30 -5.70 -4.59
N HIS A 51 5.49 -6.36 -3.45
CA HIS A 51 4.41 -7.00 -2.71
C HIS A 51 4.20 -6.30 -1.37
N THR A 52 2.97 -5.83 -1.14
CA THR A 52 2.60 -5.17 0.12
C THR A 52 2.22 -6.19 1.18
N PRO A 53 2.14 -5.78 2.47
CA PRO A 53 1.59 -6.63 3.53
C PRO A 53 0.17 -7.16 3.26
N ASN A 54 -0.58 -6.52 2.35
CA ASN A 54 -1.91 -6.96 1.92
C ASN A 54 -1.91 -7.87 0.68
N ALA A 55 -0.75 -8.27 0.14
CA ALA A 55 -0.67 -9.06 -1.10
C ALA A 55 -1.53 -10.34 -1.06
N ASN A 56 -1.54 -11.06 0.08
CA ASN A 56 -2.38 -12.26 0.23
C ASN A 56 -3.88 -11.95 0.24
N ASN A 57 -4.28 -10.84 0.88
CA ASN A 57 -5.67 -10.40 0.88
C ASN A 57 -6.12 -9.97 -0.53
N ILE A 58 -5.26 -9.26 -1.26
CA ILE A 58 -5.51 -8.87 -2.65
C ILE A 58 -5.61 -10.11 -3.55
N LYS A 59 -4.77 -11.12 -3.33
CA LYS A 59 -4.83 -12.39 -4.06
C LYS A 59 -6.17 -13.10 -3.84
N ALA A 60 -6.71 -13.03 -2.63
CA ALA A 60 -8.01 -13.61 -2.32
C ALA A 60 -9.19 -12.93 -3.04
N LEU A 61 -9.02 -11.70 -3.56
CA LEU A 61 -10.03 -11.05 -4.41
C LEU A 61 -10.11 -11.66 -5.81
N GLY A 62 -9.07 -12.40 -6.24
CA GLY A 62 -9.00 -13.08 -7.52
C GLY A 62 -7.73 -12.72 -8.31
N ASP A 63 -7.30 -13.64 -9.16
CA ASP A 63 -6.03 -13.54 -9.89
C ASP A 63 -5.97 -12.32 -10.81
N SER A 64 -7.08 -11.95 -11.46
CA SER A 64 -7.11 -10.77 -12.34
C SER A 64 -6.85 -9.47 -11.59
N ILE A 65 -7.36 -9.33 -10.35
CA ILE A 65 -7.14 -8.14 -9.51
C ILE A 65 -5.70 -8.13 -9.00
N PHE A 66 -5.19 -9.29 -8.58
CA PHE A 66 -3.81 -9.45 -8.14
C PHE A 66 -2.81 -9.10 -9.24
N GLN A 67 -3.02 -9.63 -10.45
CA GLN A 67 -2.17 -9.33 -11.61
C GLN A 67 -2.23 -7.85 -11.97
N LEU A 68 -3.42 -7.25 -12.00
CA LEU A 68 -3.57 -5.82 -12.28
C LEU A 68 -2.81 -4.96 -11.25
N ARG A 69 -2.94 -5.27 -9.96
CA ARG A 69 -2.31 -4.52 -8.86
C ARG A 69 -0.79 -4.60 -8.85
N PHE A 70 -0.22 -5.74 -9.25
CA PHE A 70 1.22 -6.03 -9.15
C PHE A 70 1.90 -6.17 -10.53
N GLN A 71 1.28 -5.63 -11.58
CA GLN A 71 1.83 -5.62 -12.93
C GLN A 71 3.10 -4.78 -13.03
N ASN A 72 3.93 -5.09 -14.04
CA ASN A 72 5.05 -4.23 -14.41
C ASN A 72 4.53 -3.12 -15.34
N GLU A 73 4.15 -1.98 -14.76
CA GLU A 73 3.58 -0.85 -15.51
C GLU A 73 4.53 -0.29 -16.58
N ASP A 74 5.83 -0.20 -16.28
CA ASP A 74 6.83 0.33 -17.19
C ASP A 74 6.91 -0.56 -18.45
N LEU A 75 6.98 -1.87 -18.26
CA LEU A 75 6.95 -2.85 -19.35
C LEU A 75 5.62 -2.84 -20.11
N LEU A 76 4.48 -2.75 -19.42
CA LEU A 76 3.17 -2.74 -20.06
C LEU A 76 2.98 -1.50 -20.95
N LYS A 77 3.43 -0.32 -20.48
CA LYS A 77 3.43 0.92 -21.26
C LYS A 77 4.30 0.78 -22.52
N GLU A 78 5.46 0.14 -22.41
CA GLU A 78 6.35 -0.12 -23.56
C GLU A 78 5.70 -1.08 -24.57
N VAL A 79 5.12 -2.18 -24.11
CA VAL A 79 4.41 -3.14 -24.96
C VAL A 79 3.25 -2.48 -25.69
N ASN A 80 2.36 -1.78 -24.98
CA ASN A 80 1.23 -1.05 -25.58
C ASN A 80 1.71 -0.06 -26.66
N ARG A 81 2.82 0.66 -26.40
CA ARG A 81 3.42 1.58 -27.37
C ARG A 81 3.99 0.85 -28.59
N SER A 82 4.64 -0.29 -28.41
CA SER A 82 5.29 -1.04 -29.49
C SER A 82 4.28 -1.69 -30.46
N ILE A 83 3.15 -2.19 -29.94
CA ILE A 83 2.11 -2.86 -30.72
C ILE A 83 1.13 -1.83 -31.32
N GLY A 84 1.04 -0.62 -30.72
CA GLY A 84 0.13 0.43 -31.15
C GLY A 84 -1.32 0.22 -30.73
N ILE A 85 -1.58 -0.78 -29.88
CA ILE A 85 -2.89 -1.07 -29.27
C ILE A 85 -2.73 -1.31 -27.77
N GLU A 86 -3.78 -1.03 -26.99
CA GLU A 86 -3.82 -1.36 -25.56
C GLU A 86 -4.14 -2.85 -25.39
N VAL A 87 -3.13 -3.67 -25.11
CA VAL A 87 -3.30 -5.12 -24.87
C VAL A 87 -3.78 -5.43 -23.46
N ALA A 88 -3.47 -4.54 -22.51
CA ALA A 88 -3.98 -4.57 -21.15
C ALA A 88 -4.00 -3.16 -20.55
N LYS A 89 -4.93 -2.97 -19.60
CA LYS A 89 -5.13 -1.70 -18.90
C LYS A 89 -3.94 -1.38 -18.01
N VAL A 90 -3.37 -0.20 -18.21
CA VAL A 90 -2.40 0.38 -17.28
C VAL A 90 -3.12 0.80 -16.01
N LEU A 91 -2.47 0.63 -14.86
CA LEU A 91 -3.00 1.07 -13.57
C LEU A 91 -3.20 2.59 -13.61
N PRO A 92 -4.31 3.14 -13.07
CA PRO A 92 -4.41 4.57 -12.81
C PRO A 92 -3.32 5.04 -11.83
N ASP A 93 -3.03 6.34 -11.81
CA ASP A 93 -2.05 6.97 -10.90
C ASP A 93 -2.30 6.67 -9.43
N THR A 94 -3.56 6.41 -9.07
CA THR A 94 -3.98 5.94 -7.75
C THR A 94 -4.93 4.77 -7.91
N PHE A 95 -4.66 3.68 -7.20
CA PHE A 95 -5.49 2.48 -7.22
C PHE A 95 -5.71 1.98 -5.79
N GLU A 96 -6.98 1.81 -5.42
CA GLU A 96 -7.37 1.45 -4.06
C GLU A 96 -8.06 0.10 -4.03
N LEU A 97 -7.67 -0.74 -3.07
CA LEU A 97 -8.34 -1.97 -2.74
C LEU A 97 -8.59 -2.02 -1.23
N LEU A 98 -9.74 -2.53 -0.85
CA LEU A 98 -10.10 -2.71 0.56
C LEU A 98 -10.97 -3.95 0.71
N GLY A 99 -11.02 -4.47 1.93
CA GLY A 99 -11.85 -5.61 2.24
C GLY A 99 -11.77 -6.01 3.69
N VAL A 100 -12.36 -7.17 3.96
CA VAL A 100 -12.35 -7.83 5.26
C VAL A 100 -11.67 -9.18 5.07
N ASP A 101 -10.73 -9.51 5.93
CA ASP A 101 -10.04 -10.81 5.92
C ASP A 101 -10.90 -11.92 6.54
N LYS A 102 -10.39 -13.15 6.51
CA LYS A 102 -11.07 -14.33 7.06
C LYS A 102 -11.33 -14.26 8.57
N GLU A 103 -10.65 -13.37 9.29
CA GLU A 103 -10.76 -13.18 10.74
C GLU A 103 -11.71 -12.02 11.08
N GLY A 104 -12.39 -11.44 10.08
CA GLY A 104 -13.28 -10.30 10.25
C GLY A 104 -12.54 -8.98 10.46
N LYS A 105 -11.25 -8.90 10.11
CA LYS A 105 -10.46 -7.67 10.22
C LYS A 105 -10.37 -6.94 8.89
N TYR A 106 -10.38 -5.62 8.96
CA TYR A 106 -10.39 -4.73 7.81
C TYR A 106 -8.97 -4.47 7.33
N TRP A 107 -8.82 -4.35 6.02
CA TRP A 107 -7.59 -3.99 5.37
C TRP A 107 -7.86 -3.03 4.21
N LYS A 108 -6.88 -2.19 3.90
CA LYS A 108 -6.89 -1.27 2.75
C LYS A 108 -5.48 -1.10 2.21
N ASP A 109 -5.36 -1.10 0.90
CA ASP A 109 -4.14 -0.90 0.12
C ASP A 109 -4.40 0.23 -0.88
N VAL A 110 -3.59 1.29 -0.80
CA VAL A 110 -3.64 2.46 -1.70
C VAL A 110 -2.31 2.52 -2.43
N ASN A 111 -2.31 2.18 -3.71
CA ASN A 111 -1.15 2.33 -4.59
C ASN A 111 -1.13 3.71 -5.21
N ILE A 112 -0.01 4.42 -5.11
CA ILE A 112 0.23 5.75 -5.70
C ILE A 112 1.59 5.72 -6.40
N GLY A 113 1.57 5.53 -7.72
CA GLY A 113 2.77 5.30 -8.51
C GLY A 113 3.55 4.06 -8.00
N LYS A 114 4.81 4.27 -7.59
CA LYS A 114 5.70 3.20 -7.08
C LYS A 114 5.63 3.00 -5.56
N THR A 115 4.73 3.69 -4.87
CA THR A 115 4.59 3.60 -3.41
C THR A 115 3.19 3.14 -3.07
N ALA A 116 3.08 2.22 -2.12
CA ALA A 116 1.84 1.78 -1.52
C ALA A 116 1.77 2.24 -0.06
N VAL A 117 0.59 2.67 0.36
CA VAL A 117 0.28 2.96 1.76
C VAL A 117 -1.01 2.26 2.14
N GLY A 118 -1.07 1.71 3.34
CA GLY A 118 -2.25 0.94 3.73
C GLY A 118 -2.27 0.52 5.19
N TYR A 119 -3.29 -0.24 5.52
CA TYR A 119 -3.42 -0.89 6.81
C TYR A 119 -3.92 -2.32 6.66
N SER A 120 -3.66 -3.13 7.69
CA SER A 120 -4.12 -4.51 7.76
C SER A 120 -4.47 -4.91 9.18
N LYS A 121 -5.29 -5.96 9.30
CA LYS A 121 -5.74 -6.54 10.57
C LYS A 121 -6.46 -5.55 11.51
N VAL A 122 -7.15 -4.55 10.96
CA VAL A 122 -7.82 -3.50 11.75
C VAL A 122 -9.21 -3.98 12.22
N PRO A 123 -9.52 -3.94 13.53
CA PRO A 123 -10.88 -4.18 14.01
C PRO A 123 -11.86 -3.11 13.50
N GLU A 124 -13.12 -3.47 13.24
CA GLU A 124 -14.17 -2.58 12.70
C GLU A 124 -14.23 -1.21 13.41
N GLY A 125 -14.33 -1.24 14.76
CA GLY A 125 -14.43 -0.02 15.57
C GLY A 125 -13.21 0.91 15.51
N LYS A 126 -12.09 0.46 14.92
CA LYS A 126 -10.87 1.26 14.74
C LYS A 126 -10.70 1.77 13.31
N VAL A 127 -11.43 1.26 12.32
CA VAL A 127 -11.30 1.67 10.90
C VAL A 127 -11.29 3.20 10.70
N PRO A 128 -12.16 4.00 11.34
CA PRO A 128 -12.15 5.45 11.18
C PRO A 128 -10.81 6.12 11.57
N ILE A 129 -10.07 5.54 12.51
CA ILE A 129 -8.74 6.04 12.91
C ILE A 129 -7.74 5.82 11.77
N TYR A 130 -7.76 4.64 11.14
CA TYR A 130 -6.81 4.28 10.10
C TYR A 130 -7.12 4.98 8.78
N GLU A 131 -8.39 5.16 8.44
CA GLU A 131 -8.82 5.99 7.30
C GLU A 131 -8.33 7.43 7.46
N ARG A 132 -8.36 7.99 8.68
CA ARG A 132 -7.78 9.31 8.96
C ARG A 132 -6.27 9.35 8.78
N VAL A 133 -5.57 8.24 9.07
CA VAL A 133 -4.14 8.15 8.78
C VAL A 133 -3.90 8.20 7.28
N LEU A 134 -4.62 7.39 6.50
CA LEU A 134 -4.45 7.38 5.05
C LEU A 134 -4.81 8.72 4.41
N SER A 135 -5.86 9.41 4.88
CA SER A 135 -6.22 10.73 4.35
C SER A 135 -5.20 11.83 4.67
N SER A 136 -4.33 11.61 5.67
CA SER A 136 -3.22 12.51 5.97
C SER A 136 -2.00 12.30 5.07
N PHE A 137 -2.00 11.23 4.26
CA PHE A 137 -0.90 10.87 3.38
C PHE A 137 -0.65 12.00 2.37
N ARG A 138 0.56 12.55 2.40
CA ARG A 138 0.98 13.60 1.48
C ARG A 138 2.48 13.57 1.25
N ARG A 139 2.88 13.94 0.04
CA ARG A 139 4.28 14.23 -0.26
C ARG A 139 4.72 15.49 0.49
N TYR A 140 5.95 15.47 1.00
CA TYR A 140 6.59 16.63 1.62
C TYR A 140 7.45 17.40 0.62
#